data_AF-A0A2W4NQS7-F1
#
_entry.id   AF-A0A2W4NQS7-F1
#
_cell.length_a   1.000
_cell.length_b   1.000
_cell.length_c   1.000
_cell.angle_alpha   90.00
_cell.angle_beta   90.00
_cell.angle_gamma   90.00
#
_symmetry.space_group_name_H-M   'P 1'
#
loop_
_entity.id
_entity.type
_entity.pdbx_description
1 polymer ?
#
loop_
_entity_poly.entity_id
_entity_poly.type
_entity_poly.pdbx_seq_one_letter_code
_entity_poly.pdbx_strand_id
1 'polypeptide(L)'
;MVDELGVDGFKTDGGEHIWGTDLRFHGGRLSDELWNEYPLHYTEAYYRFVNEHRHGDALTFSRAGFTGSQRAPAHWAGDERSTWDAFRHSILAGLNAGISGIPFWGWDIAGFSGEIPSAELYLRAAAMAAFCPIMQYHSEFNAHREPHIDRTPWNIQTRTGDERVIPTFRFLVNVRHNLMPYIWQEARHSAATGEPMMRALALYDRLASPYQYFFGRDLLVSPVVEEGATRWPVYLPPGVWFDLWTGARFEGGQTHNLDAPLDRLPVFVRAGARIPARLPESGALGDFVPLSGEPNTYLEFGD
;
A
#
# COMPACT_ATOMS: atom_id res chain seq x y z
N MET A 1 19.14 -20.60 9.55
CA MET A 1 18.30 -19.73 8.68
C MET A 1 18.50 -18.25 8.98
N VAL A 2 18.18 -17.73 10.16
CA VAL A 2 18.38 -16.29 10.46
C VAL A 2 19.87 -15.93 10.47
N ASP A 3 20.67 -16.59 11.30
CA ASP A 3 22.10 -16.27 11.39
C ASP A 3 22.92 -16.78 10.20
N GLU A 4 22.66 -18.01 9.77
CA GLU A 4 23.45 -18.65 8.72
C GLU A 4 23.14 -18.15 7.30
N LEU A 5 21.85 -17.93 6.97
CA LEU A 5 21.45 -17.49 5.63
C LEU A 5 21.21 -15.98 5.56
N GLY A 6 21.14 -15.30 6.71
CA GLY A 6 20.93 -13.86 6.73
C GLY A 6 19.54 -13.44 6.25
N VAL A 7 18.46 -14.15 6.61
CA VAL A 7 17.09 -13.69 6.31
C VAL A 7 16.66 -12.50 7.18
N ASP A 8 16.01 -11.50 6.61
CA ASP A 8 15.63 -10.25 7.29
C ASP A 8 14.21 -10.25 7.87
N GLY A 9 13.49 -11.36 7.73
CA GLY A 9 12.10 -11.42 8.14
C GLY A 9 11.39 -12.71 7.72
N PHE A 10 10.09 -12.73 7.99
CA PHE A 10 9.20 -13.85 7.67
C PHE A 10 7.87 -13.37 7.09
N LYS A 11 7.42 -13.98 6.00
CA LYS A 11 6.00 -13.95 5.62
C LYS A 11 5.28 -15.02 6.44
N THR A 12 4.66 -14.60 7.54
CA THR A 12 3.92 -15.44 8.48
C THR A 12 2.48 -15.56 8.00
N ASP A 13 2.26 -16.51 7.09
CA ASP A 13 0.95 -16.80 6.52
C ASP A 13 0.08 -17.66 7.43
N GLY A 14 -1.23 -17.62 7.23
CA GLY A 14 -2.18 -18.40 8.00
C GLY A 14 -2.40 -17.88 9.42
N GLY A 15 -2.79 -18.79 10.31
CA GLY A 15 -3.19 -18.49 11.69
C GLY A 15 -4.70 -18.63 11.95
N GLU A 16 -5.50 -18.87 10.91
CA GLU A 16 -6.96 -19.02 11.01
C GLU A 16 -7.40 -20.50 11.13
N HIS A 17 -6.53 -21.36 11.68
CA HIS A 17 -6.67 -22.82 11.61
C HIS A 17 -7.29 -23.46 12.87
N ILE A 18 -7.60 -22.69 13.91
CA ILE A 18 -8.28 -23.21 15.09
C ILE A 18 -9.76 -23.41 14.78
N TRP A 19 -10.26 -24.62 15.05
CA TRP A 19 -11.67 -25.00 14.91
C TRP A 19 -12.12 -25.83 16.11
N GLY A 20 -13.41 -25.76 16.44
CA GLY A 20 -13.98 -26.40 17.63
C GLY A 20 -13.86 -25.52 18.87
N THR A 21 -14.71 -25.77 19.87
CA THR A 21 -14.82 -24.93 21.09
C THR A 21 -14.21 -25.58 22.33
N ASP A 22 -13.72 -26.81 22.22
CA ASP A 22 -13.25 -27.64 23.34
C ASP A 22 -11.76 -28.00 23.26
N LEU A 23 -11.02 -27.45 22.29
CA LEU A 23 -9.58 -27.60 22.23
C LEU A 23 -8.94 -26.92 23.44
N ARG A 24 -7.99 -27.59 24.08
CA ARG A 24 -7.29 -27.10 25.27
C ARG A 24 -5.89 -26.65 24.90
N PHE A 25 -5.58 -25.39 25.21
CA PHE A 25 -4.25 -24.82 25.04
C PHE A 25 -3.45 -24.90 26.33
N HIS A 26 -2.12 -24.77 26.21
CA HIS A 26 -1.26 -24.60 27.37
C HIS A 26 -1.71 -23.37 28.19
N GLY A 27 -1.77 -23.51 29.51
CA GLY A 27 -2.34 -22.49 30.40
C GLY A 27 -3.84 -22.65 30.69
N GLY A 28 -4.50 -23.66 30.11
CA GLY A 28 -5.86 -24.07 30.48
C GLY A 28 -6.99 -23.35 29.73
N ARG A 29 -6.66 -22.35 28.91
CA ARG A 29 -7.61 -21.66 28.02
C ARG A 29 -8.16 -22.61 26.95
N LEU A 30 -9.42 -22.37 26.58
CA LEU A 30 -10.10 -23.09 25.52
C LEU A 30 -9.99 -22.37 24.18
N SER A 31 -10.31 -23.06 23.08
CA SER A 31 -10.28 -22.47 21.74
C SER A 31 -11.26 -21.32 21.55
N ASP A 32 -12.43 -21.33 22.18
CA ASP A 32 -13.39 -20.22 22.07
C ASP A 32 -12.86 -18.90 22.66
N GLU A 33 -11.94 -18.98 23.61
CA GLU A 33 -11.22 -17.81 24.15
C GLU A 33 -10.02 -17.38 23.29
N LEU A 34 -9.41 -18.31 22.54
CA LEU A 34 -8.13 -18.11 21.86
C LEU A 34 -8.23 -18.01 20.34
N TRP A 35 -9.37 -18.38 19.75
CA TRP A 35 -9.55 -18.48 18.30
C TRP A 35 -9.04 -17.22 17.60
N ASN A 36 -9.55 -16.07 18.03
CA ASN A 36 -9.17 -14.78 17.44
C ASN A 36 -7.75 -14.34 17.82
N GLU A 37 -7.26 -14.68 19.01
CA GLU A 37 -5.93 -14.27 19.46
C GLU A 37 -4.80 -15.10 18.84
N TYR A 38 -5.08 -16.31 18.37
CA TYR A 38 -4.04 -17.20 17.87
C TYR A 38 -3.18 -16.61 16.73
N PRO A 39 -3.74 -15.99 15.66
CA PRO A 39 -2.91 -15.37 14.64
C PRO A 39 -2.02 -14.24 15.20
N LEU A 40 -2.48 -13.50 16.22
CA LEU A 40 -1.66 -12.52 16.92
C LEU A 40 -0.46 -13.20 17.62
N HIS A 41 -0.72 -14.24 18.42
CA HIS A 41 0.35 -14.97 19.14
C HIS A 41 1.35 -15.61 18.17
N TYR A 42 0.86 -16.16 17.06
CA TYR A 42 1.68 -16.73 15.99
C TYR A 42 2.64 -15.71 15.39
N THR A 43 2.12 -14.57 14.92
CA THR A 43 2.97 -13.53 14.31
C THR A 43 3.91 -12.90 15.34
N GLU A 44 3.44 -12.64 16.57
CA GLU A 44 4.28 -12.04 17.61
C GLU A 44 5.45 -12.95 18.02
N ALA A 45 5.25 -14.27 18.07
CA ALA A 45 6.32 -15.22 18.33
C ALA A 45 7.44 -15.13 17.28
N TYR A 46 7.09 -15.10 15.99
CA TYR A 46 8.06 -14.95 14.92
C TYR A 46 8.73 -13.58 14.91
N TYR A 47 7.96 -12.51 15.14
CA TYR A 47 8.47 -11.15 15.19
C TYR A 47 9.51 -10.97 16.30
N ARG A 48 9.23 -11.48 17.51
CA ARG A 48 10.19 -11.47 18.62
C ARG A 48 11.44 -12.30 18.29
N PHE A 49 11.24 -13.55 17.85
CA PHE A 49 12.35 -14.45 17.51
C PHE A 49 13.31 -13.85 16.48
N VAL A 50 12.80 -13.31 15.37
CA VAL A 50 13.67 -12.75 14.33
C VAL A 50 14.39 -11.50 14.82
N ASN A 51 13.75 -10.66 15.63
CA ASN A 51 14.34 -9.43 16.14
C ASN A 51 15.38 -9.64 17.25
N GLU A 52 15.37 -10.79 17.95
CA GLU A 52 16.48 -11.18 18.83
C GLU A 52 17.80 -11.34 18.07
N HIS A 53 17.73 -11.81 16.82
CA HIS A 53 18.89 -12.05 15.96
C HIS A 53 19.20 -10.85 15.05
N ARG A 54 18.22 -9.98 14.80
CA ARG A 54 18.32 -8.80 13.93
C ARG A 54 18.34 -7.47 14.66
N HIS A 55 18.44 -7.49 15.99
CA HIS A 55 18.55 -6.30 16.83
C HIS A 55 17.45 -5.25 16.58
N GLY A 56 16.21 -5.72 16.34
CA GLY A 56 15.07 -4.85 16.08
C GLY A 56 14.86 -4.44 14.61
N ASP A 57 15.70 -4.89 13.68
CA ASP A 57 15.67 -4.48 12.27
C ASP A 57 14.97 -5.49 11.34
N ALA A 58 14.17 -6.41 11.88
CA ALA A 58 13.47 -7.43 11.10
C ALA A 58 11.96 -7.20 10.99
N LEU A 59 11.38 -7.71 9.90
CA LEU A 59 9.96 -7.54 9.56
C LEU A 59 9.21 -8.88 9.51
N THR A 60 7.99 -8.90 10.06
CA THR A 60 7.00 -9.94 9.73
C THR A 60 5.94 -9.38 8.80
N PHE A 61 5.52 -10.17 7.80
CA PHE A 61 4.46 -9.85 6.86
C PHE A 61 3.33 -10.87 7.04
N SER A 62 2.14 -10.45 7.51
CA SER A 62 1.02 -11.34 7.91
C SER A 62 -0.31 -10.96 7.26
N ARG A 63 -1.24 -11.90 7.09
CA ARG A 63 -2.63 -11.59 6.68
C ARG A 63 -3.60 -11.62 7.84
N ALA A 64 -3.34 -12.50 8.81
CA ALA A 64 -4.24 -12.78 9.90
C ALA A 64 -3.89 -11.92 11.12
N GLY A 65 -4.92 -11.57 11.88
CA GLY A 65 -4.72 -10.81 13.10
C GLY A 65 -6.00 -10.58 13.88
N PHE A 66 -5.83 -9.97 15.04
CA PHE A 66 -6.92 -9.51 15.91
C PHE A 66 -6.44 -8.29 16.72
N THR A 67 -7.15 -7.93 17.78
CA THR A 67 -6.78 -6.81 18.64
C THR A 67 -5.35 -6.95 19.18
N GLY A 68 -4.44 -6.06 18.77
CA GLY A 68 -3.03 -6.10 19.14
C GLY A 68 -2.07 -6.37 17.97
N SER A 69 -2.58 -6.79 16.82
CA SER A 69 -1.76 -7.17 15.65
C SER A 69 -0.93 -6.03 15.06
N GLN A 70 -1.22 -4.77 15.38
CA GLN A 70 -0.40 -3.62 14.98
C GLN A 70 1.04 -3.64 15.53
N ARG A 71 1.32 -4.48 16.53
CA ARG A 71 2.67 -4.62 17.14
C ARG A 71 3.63 -5.45 16.30
N ALA A 72 3.11 -6.29 15.39
CA ALA A 72 3.90 -7.04 14.43
C ALA A 72 3.59 -6.49 13.03
N PRO A 73 4.48 -5.68 12.46
CA PRO A 73 4.06 -4.42 11.88
C PRO A 73 3.36 -4.52 10.52
N ALA A 74 3.77 -5.43 9.64
CA ALA A 74 3.33 -5.41 8.26
C ALA A 74 2.23 -6.44 7.97
N HIS A 75 1.13 -5.95 7.39
CA HIS A 75 -0.05 -6.73 7.05
C HIS A 75 -0.38 -6.66 5.56
N TRP A 76 -0.97 -7.72 4.99
CA TRP A 76 -1.52 -7.69 3.63
C TRP A 76 -2.97 -8.13 3.56
N ALA A 77 -3.66 -7.73 2.48
CA ALA A 77 -5.08 -7.95 2.28
C ALA A 77 -5.53 -9.43 2.14
N GLY A 78 -4.61 -10.38 2.05
CA GLY A 78 -4.92 -11.77 1.74
C GLY A 78 -5.01 -12.04 0.24
N ASP A 79 -5.71 -13.13 -0.08
CA ASP A 79 -5.70 -13.78 -1.38
C ASP A 79 -6.86 -13.29 -2.25
N GLU A 80 -6.54 -12.65 -3.38
CA GLU A 80 -7.55 -12.07 -4.29
C GLU A 80 -7.27 -12.31 -5.77
N ARG A 81 -8.35 -12.33 -6.57
CA ARG A 81 -8.27 -12.48 -8.04
C ARG A 81 -7.90 -11.16 -8.73
N SER A 82 -7.33 -11.26 -9.93
CA SER A 82 -7.03 -10.09 -10.77
C SER A 82 -8.28 -9.42 -11.36
N THR A 83 -9.03 -8.66 -10.54
CA THR A 83 -10.29 -8.01 -10.96
C THR A 83 -10.41 -6.58 -10.41
N TRP A 84 -11.24 -5.77 -11.06
CA TRP A 84 -11.58 -4.42 -10.58
C TRP A 84 -12.35 -4.44 -9.26
N ASP A 85 -13.19 -5.47 -9.01
CA ASP A 85 -13.85 -5.66 -7.71
C ASP A 85 -12.84 -5.91 -6.60
N ALA A 86 -11.91 -6.85 -6.82
CA ALA A 86 -10.83 -7.12 -5.86
C ALA A 86 -9.96 -5.88 -5.60
N PHE A 87 -9.70 -5.06 -6.62
CA PHE A 87 -8.99 -3.79 -6.45
C PHE A 87 -9.76 -2.82 -5.54
N ARG A 88 -11.07 -2.64 -5.78
CA ARG A 88 -11.94 -1.82 -4.92
C ARG A 88 -11.98 -2.36 -3.48
N HIS A 89 -12.18 -3.66 -3.31
CA HIS A 89 -12.20 -4.29 -1.99
C HIS A 89 -10.86 -4.18 -1.27
N SER A 90 -9.74 -4.28 -1.98
CA SER A 90 -8.40 -4.10 -1.41
C SER A 90 -8.21 -2.69 -0.87
N ILE A 91 -8.64 -1.66 -1.60
CA ILE A 91 -8.61 -0.27 -1.07
C ILE A 91 -9.43 -0.18 0.22
N LEU A 92 -10.66 -0.70 0.22
CA LEU A 92 -11.52 -0.68 1.41
C LEU A 92 -10.92 -1.46 2.59
N ALA A 93 -10.26 -2.60 2.32
CA ALA A 93 -9.57 -3.39 3.33
C ALA A 93 -8.43 -2.58 3.97
N GLY A 94 -7.60 -1.91 3.18
CA GLY A 94 -6.52 -1.06 3.70
C GLY A 94 -7.02 0.12 4.52
N LEU A 95 -8.11 0.76 4.08
CA LEU A 95 -8.73 1.87 4.83
C LEU A 95 -9.34 1.39 6.15
N ASN A 96 -10.04 0.25 6.15
CA ASN A 96 -10.59 -0.35 7.37
C ASN A 96 -9.48 -0.83 8.33
N ALA A 97 -8.40 -1.39 7.79
CA ALA A 97 -7.23 -1.79 8.57
C ALA A 97 -6.57 -0.58 9.24
N GLY A 98 -6.42 0.53 8.50
CA GLY A 98 -5.92 1.79 9.04
C GLY A 98 -6.78 2.32 10.20
N ILE A 99 -8.11 2.35 10.02
CA ILE A 99 -9.07 2.75 11.07
C ILE A 99 -8.96 1.83 12.29
N SER A 100 -8.67 0.56 12.08
CA SER A 100 -8.48 -0.45 13.13
C SER A 100 -7.08 -0.41 13.78
N GLY A 101 -6.23 0.55 13.39
CA GLY A 101 -4.92 0.78 13.98
C GLY A 101 -3.78 -0.04 13.37
N ILE A 102 -3.96 -0.60 12.16
CA ILE A 102 -2.89 -1.27 11.40
C ILE A 102 -2.20 -0.25 10.48
N PRO A 103 -0.98 0.22 10.81
CA PRO A 103 -0.37 1.33 10.09
C PRO A 103 0.33 0.92 8.79
N PHE A 104 0.92 -0.28 8.76
CA PHE A 104 1.71 -0.76 7.63
C PHE A 104 0.97 -1.88 6.92
N TRP A 105 0.11 -1.48 6.00
CA TRP A 105 -0.70 -2.37 5.19
C TRP A 105 -0.27 -2.34 3.72
N GLY A 106 -0.37 -3.48 3.06
CA GLY A 106 -0.22 -3.65 1.62
C GLY A 106 -1.21 -4.64 1.04
N TRP A 107 -1.07 -4.91 -0.24
CA TRP A 107 -1.89 -5.88 -0.96
C TRP A 107 -1.11 -6.40 -2.16
N ASP A 108 -1.56 -7.51 -2.72
CA ASP A 108 -0.96 -8.07 -3.92
C ASP A 108 -1.45 -7.26 -5.14
N ILE A 109 -0.58 -6.38 -5.67
CA ILE A 109 -0.93 -5.46 -6.77
C ILE A 109 -1.63 -6.18 -7.91
N ALA A 110 -2.83 -5.72 -8.22
CA ALA A 110 -3.70 -6.23 -9.29
C ALA A 110 -4.11 -7.70 -9.14
N GLY A 111 -4.06 -8.26 -7.93
CA GLY A 111 -4.48 -9.63 -7.62
C GLY A 111 -3.42 -10.68 -7.97
N PHE A 112 -3.26 -11.67 -7.08
CA PHE A 112 -2.22 -12.71 -7.22
C PHE A 112 -2.72 -13.98 -7.93
N SER A 113 -4.05 -14.21 -7.96
CA SER A 113 -4.68 -15.46 -8.42
C SER A 113 -5.49 -15.28 -9.71
N GLY A 114 -5.73 -16.40 -10.38
CA GLY A 114 -6.49 -16.47 -11.62
C GLY A 114 -5.71 -15.97 -12.82
N GLU A 115 -6.44 -15.58 -13.86
CA GLU A 115 -5.85 -14.99 -15.07
C GLU A 115 -5.01 -13.75 -14.71
N ILE A 116 -3.99 -13.49 -15.53
CA ILE A 116 -3.18 -12.28 -15.38
C ILE A 116 -4.07 -11.03 -15.57
N PRO A 117 -3.81 -9.94 -14.85
CA PRO A 117 -4.56 -8.70 -15.03
C PRO A 117 -4.39 -8.14 -16.44
N SER A 118 -5.38 -7.37 -16.91
CA SER A 118 -5.19 -6.47 -18.05
C SER A 118 -4.09 -5.45 -17.75
N ALA A 119 -3.44 -4.92 -18.79
CA ALA A 119 -2.43 -3.88 -18.61
C ALA A 119 -3.00 -2.64 -17.89
N GLU A 120 -4.26 -2.28 -18.17
CA GLU A 120 -4.95 -1.20 -17.49
C GLU A 120 -5.12 -1.46 -16.00
N LEU A 121 -5.69 -2.61 -15.61
CA LEU A 121 -5.86 -2.97 -14.21
C LEU A 121 -4.51 -2.98 -13.48
N TYR A 122 -3.48 -3.56 -14.11
CA TYR A 122 -2.15 -3.63 -13.54
C TYR A 122 -1.55 -2.24 -13.27
N LEU A 123 -1.65 -1.32 -14.24
CA LEU A 123 -1.10 0.03 -14.11
C LEU A 123 -1.91 0.91 -13.14
N ARG A 124 -3.25 0.80 -13.11
CA ARG A 124 -4.07 1.49 -12.10
C ARG A 124 -3.77 1.00 -10.68
N ALA A 125 -3.64 -0.31 -10.51
CA ALA A 125 -3.30 -0.92 -9.24
C ALA A 125 -1.89 -0.52 -8.78
N ALA A 126 -0.91 -0.53 -9.70
CA ALA A 126 0.46 -0.09 -9.40
C ALA A 126 0.52 1.39 -9.02
N ALA A 127 -0.27 2.23 -9.68
CA ALA A 127 -0.35 3.65 -9.36
C ALA A 127 -0.87 3.87 -7.94
N MET A 128 -1.97 3.20 -7.56
CA MET A 128 -2.50 3.24 -6.18
C MET A 128 -1.46 2.70 -5.18
N ALA A 129 -0.79 1.59 -5.50
CA ALA A 129 0.16 0.96 -4.59
C ALA A 129 1.43 1.79 -4.34
N ALA A 130 1.83 2.65 -5.30
CA ALA A 130 2.90 3.61 -5.08
C ALA A 130 2.61 4.55 -3.88
N PHE A 131 1.33 4.82 -3.61
CA PHE A 131 0.80 5.63 -2.51
C PHE A 131 0.14 4.79 -1.40
N CYS A 132 0.53 3.53 -1.25
CA CYS A 132 0.21 2.68 -0.10
C CYS A 132 1.39 2.61 0.90
N PRO A 133 1.16 2.25 2.18
CA PRO A 133 2.22 2.04 3.16
C PRO A 133 3.22 0.98 2.66
N ILE A 134 2.71 -0.13 2.13
CA ILE A 134 3.52 -1.20 1.53
C ILE A 134 3.11 -1.40 0.06
N MET A 135 4.11 -1.40 -0.82
CA MET A 135 3.97 -1.69 -2.26
C MET A 135 4.58 -3.06 -2.54
N GLN A 136 3.78 -4.03 -2.97
CA GLN A 136 4.19 -5.42 -3.19
C GLN A 136 3.42 -6.02 -4.37
N TYR A 137 4.09 -6.82 -5.21
CA TYR A 137 3.42 -7.72 -6.14
C TYR A 137 3.64 -9.17 -5.73
N HIS A 138 2.69 -10.04 -6.05
CA HIS A 138 2.75 -11.47 -5.76
C HIS A 138 2.00 -12.28 -6.82
N SER A 139 2.22 -13.58 -6.88
CA SER A 139 1.52 -14.50 -7.76
C SER A 139 1.29 -15.83 -7.07
N GLU A 140 0.12 -16.42 -7.26
CA GLU A 140 -0.23 -17.73 -6.75
C GLU A 140 0.67 -18.84 -7.33
N PHE A 141 0.72 -19.98 -6.65
CA PHE A 141 1.36 -21.17 -7.17
C PHE A 141 0.66 -21.67 -8.45
N ASN A 142 1.41 -21.80 -9.55
CA ASN A 142 0.89 -22.28 -10.83
C ASN A 142 1.28 -23.72 -11.19
N ALA A 143 1.74 -24.53 -10.24
CA ALA A 143 2.28 -25.87 -10.51
C ALA A 143 3.37 -25.89 -11.60
N HIS A 144 4.18 -24.82 -11.67
CA HIS A 144 5.23 -24.62 -12.67
C HIS A 144 4.76 -24.76 -14.14
N ARG A 145 3.48 -24.48 -14.41
CA ARG A 145 2.93 -24.50 -15.77
C ARG A 145 3.30 -23.24 -16.53
N GLU A 146 3.48 -23.41 -17.84
CA GLU A 146 3.56 -22.30 -18.80
C GLU A 146 2.18 -21.92 -19.35
N PRO A 147 1.94 -20.64 -19.69
CA PRO A 147 2.82 -19.51 -19.43
C PRO A 147 2.89 -19.13 -17.94
N HIS A 148 4.04 -18.61 -17.49
CA HIS A 148 4.20 -18.04 -16.14
C HIS A 148 3.11 -17.01 -15.80
N ILE A 149 2.65 -17.03 -14.55
CA ILE A 149 1.63 -16.10 -14.01
C ILE A 149 2.24 -15.04 -13.08
N ASP A 150 3.54 -14.83 -13.15
CA ASP A 150 4.24 -13.81 -12.35
C ASP A 150 3.61 -12.43 -12.56
N ARG A 151 3.42 -11.68 -11.48
CA ARG A 151 2.93 -10.28 -11.53
C ARG A 151 4.07 -9.27 -11.75
N THR A 152 5.21 -9.73 -12.25
CA THR A 152 6.34 -8.87 -12.59
C THR A 152 6.00 -7.99 -13.80
N PRO A 153 6.46 -6.73 -13.86
CA PRO A 153 6.12 -5.83 -14.96
C PRO A 153 6.51 -6.38 -16.34
N TRP A 154 7.64 -7.07 -16.45
CA TRP A 154 8.09 -7.68 -17.69
C TRP A 154 7.27 -8.90 -18.12
N ASN A 155 6.75 -9.70 -17.18
CA ASN A 155 5.82 -10.77 -17.53
C ASN A 155 4.48 -10.18 -17.97
N ILE A 156 3.94 -9.20 -17.25
CA ILE A 156 2.68 -8.54 -17.62
C ILE A 156 2.78 -7.89 -19.00
N GLN A 157 3.86 -7.15 -19.29
CA GLN A 157 4.11 -6.61 -20.63
C GLN A 157 4.15 -7.70 -21.70
N THR A 158 4.93 -8.76 -21.48
CA THR A 158 5.05 -9.88 -22.44
C THR A 158 3.70 -10.53 -22.72
N ARG A 159 2.91 -10.74 -21.66
CA ARG A 159 1.64 -11.47 -21.76
C ARG A 159 0.49 -10.64 -22.30
N THR A 160 0.51 -9.33 -22.08
CA THR A 160 -0.53 -8.40 -22.57
C THR A 160 -0.18 -7.78 -23.92
N GLY A 161 1.11 -7.77 -24.28
CA GLY A 161 1.62 -7.07 -25.46
C GLY A 161 1.66 -5.54 -25.31
N ASP A 162 1.38 -5.00 -24.11
CA ASP A 162 1.32 -3.55 -23.89
C ASP A 162 2.68 -2.99 -23.45
N GLU A 163 3.40 -2.38 -24.39
CA GLU A 163 4.73 -1.80 -24.18
C GLU A 163 4.78 -0.63 -23.18
N ARG A 164 3.62 -0.14 -22.72
CA ARG A 164 3.54 0.91 -21.70
C ARG A 164 3.80 0.38 -20.29
N VAL A 165 3.66 -0.93 -20.06
CA VAL A 165 3.70 -1.54 -18.72
C VAL A 165 5.03 -1.29 -18.00
N ILE A 166 6.18 -1.66 -18.60
CA ILE A 166 7.48 -1.49 -17.95
C ILE A 166 7.82 0.00 -17.70
N PRO A 167 7.70 0.91 -18.71
CA PRO A 167 7.98 2.33 -18.50
C PRO A 167 7.12 2.96 -17.40
N THR A 168 5.80 2.69 -17.41
CA THR A 168 4.88 3.24 -16.40
C THR A 168 5.16 2.67 -15.02
N PHE A 169 5.32 1.36 -14.88
CA PHE A 169 5.60 0.76 -13.58
C PHE A 169 6.91 1.30 -12.98
N ARG A 170 7.95 1.43 -13.81
CA ARG A 170 9.24 2.03 -13.39
C ARG A 170 9.08 3.48 -12.95
N PHE A 171 8.33 4.28 -13.70
CA PHE A 171 8.01 5.66 -13.31
C PHE A 171 7.36 5.71 -11.92
N LEU A 172 6.35 4.88 -11.67
CA LEU A 172 5.64 4.81 -10.39
C LEU A 172 6.54 4.36 -9.22
N VAL A 173 7.41 3.37 -9.45
CA VAL A 173 8.42 2.94 -8.46
C VAL A 173 9.40 4.08 -8.14
N ASN A 174 9.86 4.80 -9.16
CA ASN A 174 10.73 5.94 -8.97
C ASN A 174 10.04 7.07 -8.21
N VAL A 175 8.76 7.39 -8.52
CA VAL A 175 7.96 8.35 -7.74
C VAL A 175 7.93 7.94 -6.26
N ARG A 176 7.66 6.66 -5.97
CA ARG A 176 7.69 6.13 -4.60
C ARG A 176 9.06 6.31 -3.95
N HIS A 177 10.15 6.06 -4.68
CA HIS A 177 11.52 6.27 -4.17
C HIS A 177 11.80 7.75 -3.91
N ASN A 178 11.38 8.65 -4.81
CA ASN A 178 11.53 10.09 -4.61
C ASN A 178 10.79 10.57 -3.36
N LEU A 179 9.62 9.99 -3.07
CA LEU A 179 8.80 10.27 -1.90
C LEU A 179 9.17 9.45 -0.65
N MET A 180 10.19 8.59 -0.71
CA MET A 180 10.58 7.75 0.43
C MET A 180 10.88 8.56 1.72
N PRO A 181 11.52 9.75 1.67
CA PRO A 181 11.69 10.58 2.86
C PRO A 181 10.36 10.98 3.51
N TYR A 182 9.34 11.34 2.71
CA TYR A 182 7.98 11.60 3.20
C TYR A 182 7.33 10.33 3.76
N ILE A 183 7.37 9.22 3.02
CA ILE A 183 6.81 7.94 3.46
C ILE A 183 7.42 7.52 4.82
N TRP A 184 8.73 7.69 4.99
CA TRP A 184 9.42 7.38 6.24
C TRP A 184 9.03 8.35 7.37
N GLN A 185 8.92 9.65 7.09
CA GLN A 185 8.43 10.64 8.05
C GLN A 185 7.02 10.26 8.55
N GLU A 186 6.12 9.89 7.63
CA GLU A 186 4.75 9.52 7.96
C GLU A 186 4.66 8.16 8.66
N ALA A 187 5.53 7.20 8.33
CA ALA A 187 5.64 5.94 9.06
C ALA A 187 6.05 6.15 10.53
N ARG A 188 7.02 7.05 10.77
CA ARG A 188 7.43 7.42 12.14
C ARG A 188 6.33 8.16 12.90
N HIS A 189 5.63 9.08 12.24
CA HIS A 189 4.46 9.76 12.81
C HIS A 189 3.38 8.76 13.19
N SER A 190 3.09 7.81 12.30
CA SER A 190 2.10 6.75 12.52
C SER A 190 2.45 5.87 13.72
N ALA A 191 3.70 5.42 13.81
CA ALA A 191 4.18 4.63 14.95
C ALA A 191 4.14 5.41 16.28
N ALA A 192 4.38 6.73 16.26
CA ALA A 192 4.39 7.56 17.45
C ALA A 192 3.00 7.99 17.95
N THR A 193 2.02 8.13 17.05
CA THR A 193 0.71 8.72 17.35
C THR A 193 -0.46 7.75 17.24
N GLY A 194 -0.28 6.62 16.54
CA GLY A 194 -1.36 5.70 16.18
C GLY A 194 -2.21 6.17 15.00
N GLU A 195 -1.93 7.33 14.41
CA GLU A 195 -2.61 7.80 13.21
C GLU A 195 -2.17 6.98 11.98
N PRO A 196 -3.06 6.30 11.25
CA PRO A 196 -2.64 5.41 10.18
C PRO A 196 -2.13 6.19 8.97
N MET A 197 -1.21 5.58 8.20
CA MET A 197 -0.67 6.19 6.99
C MET A 197 -1.71 6.32 5.87
N MET A 198 -2.70 5.42 5.79
CA MET A 198 -3.86 5.57 4.91
C MET A 198 -5.09 5.91 5.75
N ARG A 199 -5.69 7.08 5.50
CA ARG A 199 -6.89 7.55 6.23
C ARG A 199 -8.03 7.79 5.27
N ALA A 200 -9.13 7.05 5.44
CA ALA A 200 -10.32 7.20 4.61
C ALA A 200 -10.82 8.65 4.67
N LEU A 201 -10.92 9.31 3.51
CA LEU A 201 -11.41 10.69 3.44
C LEU A 201 -12.89 10.77 3.84
N ALA A 202 -13.65 9.71 3.55
CA ALA A 202 -15.07 9.58 3.89
C ALA A 202 -15.37 9.68 5.40
N LEU A 203 -14.38 9.45 6.28
CA LEU A 203 -14.53 9.69 7.71
C LEU A 203 -14.52 11.17 8.09
N TYR A 204 -13.87 12.01 7.29
CA TYR A 204 -13.78 13.45 7.50
C TYR A 204 -14.86 14.20 6.73
N ASP A 205 -15.18 13.75 5.52
CA ASP A 205 -16.22 14.33 4.68
C ASP A 205 -16.99 13.25 3.91
N ARG A 206 -18.29 13.17 4.17
CA ARG A 206 -19.19 12.18 3.57
C ARG A 206 -19.39 12.33 2.05
N LEU A 207 -19.00 13.47 1.47
CA LEU A 207 -19.06 13.70 0.03
C LEU A 207 -17.93 12.99 -0.72
N ALA A 208 -16.89 12.56 -0.03
CA ALA A 208 -15.79 11.84 -0.62
C ALA A 208 -16.20 10.45 -1.12
N SER A 209 -15.61 10.03 -2.24
CA SER A 209 -15.64 8.63 -2.67
C SER A 209 -15.08 7.72 -1.58
N PRO A 210 -15.62 6.50 -1.38
CA PRO A 210 -15.11 5.55 -0.39
C PRO A 210 -13.68 5.09 -0.69
N TYR A 211 -13.18 5.33 -1.91
CA TYR A 211 -11.83 4.97 -2.33
C TYR A 211 -10.81 6.11 -2.17
N GLN A 212 -11.25 7.32 -1.84
CA GLN A 212 -10.36 8.45 -1.60
C GLN A 212 -9.80 8.43 -0.18
N TYR A 213 -8.51 8.75 -0.05
CA TYR A 213 -7.83 8.73 1.25
C TYR A 213 -6.73 9.78 1.33
N PHE A 214 -6.38 10.14 2.55
CA PHE A 214 -5.10 10.78 2.80
C PHE A 214 -4.01 9.72 2.89
N PHE A 215 -2.88 9.97 2.23
CA PHE A 215 -1.64 9.23 2.39
C PHE A 215 -0.66 10.07 3.20
N GLY A 216 -0.49 9.71 4.47
CA GLY A 216 0.09 10.58 5.49
C GLY A 216 -0.79 11.79 5.79
N ARG A 217 -0.16 12.87 6.24
CA ARG A 217 -0.84 14.10 6.66
C ARG A 217 -1.18 15.04 5.50
N ASP A 218 -0.41 15.01 4.42
CA ASP A 218 -0.40 16.10 3.44
C ASP A 218 -0.85 15.73 2.02
N LEU A 219 -0.87 14.44 1.67
CA LEU A 219 -1.29 13.98 0.35
C LEU A 219 -2.73 13.45 0.38
N LEU A 220 -3.57 13.88 -0.56
CA LEU A 220 -4.87 13.30 -0.87
C LEU A 220 -4.74 12.48 -2.16
N VAL A 221 -5.13 11.22 -2.11
CA VAL A 221 -4.99 10.24 -3.18
C VAL A 221 -6.38 9.80 -3.65
N SER A 222 -6.60 9.80 -4.96
CA SER A 222 -7.88 9.37 -5.56
C SER A 222 -7.67 8.30 -6.62
N PRO A 223 -7.60 7.00 -6.23
CA PRO A 223 -7.44 5.90 -7.16
C PRO A 223 -8.54 5.85 -8.23
N VAL A 224 -8.15 5.52 -9.46
CA VAL A 224 -9.07 5.28 -10.58
C VAL A 224 -9.45 3.80 -10.57
N VAL A 225 -10.69 3.50 -10.17
CA VAL A 225 -11.12 2.13 -9.86
C VAL A 225 -12.14 1.56 -10.84
N GLU A 226 -12.30 2.19 -12.01
CA GLU A 226 -13.17 1.73 -13.09
C GLU A 226 -12.37 1.58 -14.39
N GLU A 227 -12.72 0.53 -15.14
CA GLU A 227 -12.09 0.20 -16.42
C GLU A 227 -12.45 1.21 -17.51
N GLY A 228 -11.48 1.56 -18.36
CA GLY A 228 -11.65 2.48 -19.48
C GLY A 228 -11.78 3.95 -19.09
N ALA A 229 -11.66 4.29 -17.80
CA ALA A 229 -11.80 5.66 -17.33
C ALA A 229 -10.63 6.54 -17.81
N THR A 230 -10.94 7.52 -18.67
CA THR A 230 -9.99 8.55 -19.14
C THR A 230 -10.10 9.86 -18.38
N ARG A 231 -11.24 10.06 -17.69
CA ARG A 231 -11.46 11.13 -16.72
C ARG A 231 -12.02 10.56 -15.43
N TRP A 232 -11.74 11.21 -14.31
CA TRP A 232 -12.10 10.71 -12.98
C TRP A 232 -12.65 11.83 -12.09
N PRO A 233 -13.80 11.63 -11.40
CA PRO A 233 -14.30 12.57 -10.42
C PRO A 233 -13.47 12.49 -9.13
N VAL A 234 -12.94 13.64 -8.70
CA VAL A 234 -12.12 13.79 -7.50
C VAL A 234 -12.76 14.82 -6.58
N TYR A 235 -13.22 14.39 -5.42
CA TYR A 235 -13.67 15.32 -4.38
C TYR A 235 -12.49 15.88 -3.60
N LEU A 236 -12.35 17.21 -3.54
CA LEU A 236 -11.37 17.87 -2.68
C LEU A 236 -12.11 18.49 -1.48
N PRO A 237 -11.75 18.17 -0.23
CA PRO A 237 -12.39 18.77 0.95
C PRO A 237 -12.03 20.26 1.04
N PRO A 238 -12.79 21.08 1.82
CA PRO A 238 -12.56 22.51 1.94
C PRO A 238 -11.09 22.87 2.22
N GLY A 239 -10.58 23.86 1.50
CA GLY A 239 -9.17 24.29 1.54
C GLY A 239 -8.57 24.41 0.15
N VAL A 240 -7.27 24.71 0.10
CA VAL A 240 -6.50 24.83 -1.14
C VAL A 240 -5.66 23.58 -1.34
N TRP A 241 -5.67 23.07 -2.56
CA TRP A 241 -4.97 21.86 -2.97
C TRP A 241 -4.16 22.13 -4.23
N PHE A 242 -3.02 21.47 -4.36
CA PHE A 242 -2.17 21.54 -5.53
C PHE A 242 -2.02 20.14 -6.13
N ASP A 243 -2.22 20.00 -7.43
CA ASP A 243 -1.94 18.75 -8.12
C ASP A 243 -0.44 18.43 -8.04
N LEU A 244 -0.09 17.24 -7.53
CA LEU A 244 1.29 16.81 -7.30
C LEU A 244 2.13 16.83 -8.59
N TRP A 245 1.49 16.61 -9.73
CA TRP A 245 2.18 16.39 -11.01
C TRP A 245 2.45 17.69 -11.76
N THR A 246 1.52 18.63 -11.70
CA THR A 246 1.53 19.87 -12.49
C THR A 246 1.74 21.11 -11.65
N GLY A 247 1.54 21.01 -10.33
CA GLY A 247 1.48 22.15 -9.42
C GLY A 247 0.25 23.04 -9.61
N ALA A 248 -0.72 22.63 -10.44
CA ALA A 248 -1.94 23.38 -10.67
C ALA A 248 -2.75 23.51 -9.37
N ARG A 249 -3.23 24.72 -9.10
CA ARG A 249 -4.01 25.05 -7.91
C ARG A 249 -5.48 24.71 -8.10
N PHE A 250 -6.08 24.09 -7.09
CA PHE A 250 -7.50 23.73 -7.02
C PHE A 250 -8.14 24.27 -5.74
N GLU A 251 -9.39 24.73 -5.87
CA GLU A 251 -10.23 25.05 -4.71
C GLU A 251 -10.99 23.81 -4.26
N GLY A 252 -10.92 23.51 -2.97
CA GLY A 252 -11.65 22.43 -2.33
C GLY A 252 -13.12 22.78 -2.04
N GLY A 253 -13.80 21.88 -1.35
CA GLY A 253 -15.24 21.91 -1.09
C GLY A 253 -16.08 21.47 -2.29
N GLN A 254 -15.47 20.86 -3.31
CA GLN A 254 -16.15 20.49 -4.56
C GLN A 254 -15.49 19.28 -5.23
N THR A 255 -16.20 18.71 -6.21
CA THR A 255 -15.71 17.64 -7.06
C THR A 255 -15.20 18.20 -8.38
N HIS A 256 -13.98 17.82 -8.74
CA HIS A 256 -13.35 18.14 -10.02
C HIS A 256 -13.34 16.91 -10.91
N ASN A 257 -13.68 17.06 -12.19
CA ASN A 257 -13.54 15.97 -13.16
C ASN A 257 -12.23 16.13 -13.91
N LEU A 258 -11.25 15.28 -13.65
CA LEU A 258 -9.86 15.47 -14.08
C LEU A 258 -9.41 14.37 -15.03
N ASP A 259 -8.39 14.65 -15.83
CA ASP A 259 -7.79 13.64 -16.69
C ASP A 259 -7.14 12.54 -15.85
N ALA A 260 -7.37 11.30 -16.26
CA ALA A 260 -6.85 10.10 -15.62
C ALA A 260 -5.98 9.32 -16.61
N PRO A 261 -4.78 9.81 -16.98
CA PRO A 261 -3.88 9.04 -17.83
C PRO A 261 -3.43 7.77 -17.10
N LEU A 262 -3.01 6.73 -17.82
CA LEU A 262 -2.64 5.43 -17.23
C LEU A 262 -1.35 5.48 -16.40
N ASP A 263 -0.52 6.51 -16.61
CA ASP A 263 0.82 6.62 -16.02
C ASP A 263 0.84 7.16 -14.59
N ARG A 264 -0.29 7.70 -14.12
CA ARG A 264 -0.46 8.27 -12.78
C ARG A 264 -1.92 8.25 -12.35
N LEU A 265 -2.16 8.63 -11.11
CA LEU A 265 -3.49 8.85 -10.57
C LEU A 265 -3.59 10.27 -9.98
N PRO A 266 -4.79 10.84 -9.79
CA PRO A 266 -4.92 12.14 -9.14
C PRO A 266 -4.39 12.13 -7.70
N VAL A 267 -3.38 12.95 -7.44
CA VAL A 267 -2.76 13.13 -6.12
C VAL A 267 -2.61 14.62 -5.85
N PHE A 268 -3.04 15.06 -4.67
CA PHE A 268 -3.06 16.47 -4.30
C PHE A 268 -2.29 16.73 -3.02
N VAL A 269 -1.54 17.81 -3.01
CA VAL A 269 -0.81 18.32 -1.86
C VAL A 269 -1.61 19.45 -1.23
N ARG A 270 -1.82 19.39 0.09
CA ARG A 270 -2.49 20.47 0.82
C ARG A 270 -1.63 21.74 0.79
N ALA A 271 -2.25 22.91 0.63
CA ALA A 271 -1.54 24.17 0.74
C ALA A 271 -0.79 24.32 2.08
N GLY A 272 0.43 24.85 2.01
CA GLY A 272 1.33 25.01 3.16
C GLY A 272 2.09 23.74 3.57
N ALA A 273 1.82 22.60 2.93
CA ALA A 273 2.60 21.39 3.15
C ALA A 273 3.99 21.50 2.51
N ARG A 274 4.98 20.87 3.16
CA ARG A 274 6.35 20.77 2.67
C ARG A 274 6.72 19.30 2.62
N ILE A 275 6.75 18.72 1.42
CA ILE A 275 6.93 17.27 1.27
C ILE A 275 8.42 16.95 1.14
N PRO A 276 9.09 16.36 2.15
CA PRO A 276 10.49 15.98 2.02
C PRO A 276 10.64 14.94 0.91
N ALA A 277 11.56 15.21 -0.02
CA ALA A 277 11.76 14.38 -1.19
C ALA A 277 13.24 14.19 -1.53
N ARG A 278 13.49 13.18 -2.34
CA ARG A 278 14.74 13.00 -3.08
C ARG A 278 14.48 13.11 -4.57
N LEU A 279 14.99 14.16 -5.17
CA LEU A 279 14.94 14.34 -6.62
C LEU A 279 16.35 14.23 -7.21
N PRO A 280 16.50 13.73 -8.44
CA PRO A 280 17.76 13.87 -9.17
C PRO A 280 18.02 15.35 -9.54
N GLU A 281 19.14 15.61 -10.22
CA GLU A 281 19.48 16.95 -10.72
C GLU A 281 18.43 17.56 -11.66
N SER A 282 17.64 16.74 -12.37
CA SER A 282 16.54 17.21 -13.23
C SER A 282 15.41 17.87 -12.43
N GLY A 283 15.32 17.61 -11.12
CA GLY A 283 14.22 18.06 -10.28
C GLY A 283 12.87 17.38 -10.58
N ALA A 284 12.84 16.33 -11.40
CA ALA A 284 11.60 15.68 -11.81
C ALA A 284 11.23 14.49 -10.91
N LEU A 285 9.96 14.39 -10.54
CA LEU A 285 9.38 13.17 -9.96
C LEU A 285 9.33 12.06 -11.01
N GLY A 286 9.63 10.83 -10.59
CA GLY A 286 9.62 9.64 -11.45
C GLY A 286 10.95 9.32 -12.13
N ASP A 287 11.96 10.16 -11.92
CA ASP A 287 13.34 9.86 -12.28
C ASP A 287 14.04 9.10 -11.15
N PHE A 288 15.01 8.26 -11.52
CA PHE A 288 15.71 7.39 -10.59
C PHE A 288 16.50 8.16 -9.53
N VAL A 289 16.36 7.74 -8.27
CA VAL A 289 17.24 8.11 -7.16
C VAL A 289 17.65 6.86 -6.37
N PRO A 290 18.85 6.83 -5.78
CA PRO A 290 19.21 5.79 -4.83
C PRO A 290 18.25 5.75 -3.62
N LEU A 291 17.97 4.54 -3.12
CA LEU A 291 17.02 4.30 -2.02
C LEU A 291 17.48 4.84 -0.64
N SER A 292 18.74 5.24 -0.48
CA SER A 292 19.31 5.69 0.79
C SER A 292 19.53 7.20 0.86
N GLY A 293 19.47 7.77 2.08
CA GLY A 293 19.91 9.14 2.39
C GLY A 293 18.92 9.98 3.22
N GLU A 294 19.24 11.26 3.42
CA GLU A 294 18.34 12.31 3.93
C GLU A 294 17.72 13.10 2.75
N PRO A 295 16.49 13.68 2.89
CA PRO A 295 15.88 14.43 1.80
C PRO A 295 16.85 15.50 1.27
N ASN A 296 16.92 15.66 -0.05
CA ASN A 296 17.76 16.68 -0.68
C ASN A 296 16.96 17.93 -1.09
N THR A 297 15.64 17.87 -0.97
CA THR A 297 14.73 18.98 -1.29
C THR A 297 13.39 18.80 -0.58
N TYR A 298 12.54 19.81 -0.69
CA TYR A 298 11.13 19.77 -0.32
C TYR A 298 10.28 20.12 -1.55
N LEU A 299 9.23 19.34 -1.81
CA LEU A 299 8.21 19.75 -2.75
C LEU A 299 7.32 20.79 -2.05
N GLU A 300 7.33 22.00 -2.58
CA GLU A 300 6.56 23.14 -2.10
C GLU A 300 5.69 23.62 -3.27
N PHE A 301 4.42 23.92 -2.98
CA PHE A 301 3.44 24.30 -3.97
C PHE A 301 2.75 25.61 -3.56
N GLY A 302 2.72 26.56 -4.50
CA GLY A 302 2.33 27.94 -4.22
C GLY A 302 3.48 28.79 -3.68
N ASP A 303 3.30 30.11 -3.73
CA ASP A 303 4.21 31.11 -3.16
C ASP A 303 3.92 31.35 -1.66
#